data_AF-A0A7L4RQ29-F1
#
_entry.id   AF-A0A7L4RQ29-F1
#
_cell.length_a   1.000
_cell.length_b   1.000
_cell.length_c   1.000
_cell.angle_alpha   90.00
_cell.angle_beta   90.00
_cell.angle_gamma   90.00
#
_symmetry.space_group_name_H-M   'P 1'
#
loop_
_entity.id
_entity.type
_entity.pdbx_description
1 polymer ?
#
loop_
_entity_poly.entity_id
_entity_poly.type
_entity_poly.pdbx_seq_one_letter_code
_entity_poly.pdbx_strand_id
1 'polypeptide(L)'
;MRNNAKMALVLILLSLQTPVFAAVGVGTMATNIALALCQFQTLVYTVLPSLSLIMFLFAGLAYASGQVFGSEMRAKAQGWAMSLLVGGIIGIFLAVLAPILVKIFTQMSPGTFTFSCP
;
A
#
# COMPACT_ATOMS: atom_id res chain seq x y z
N MET A 1 -7.53 9.15 -30.35
CA MET A 1 -6.48 8.14 -30.06
C MET A 1 -5.67 8.42 -28.79
N ARG A 2 -5.43 9.68 -28.37
CA ARG A 2 -4.63 10.04 -27.18
C ARG A 2 -5.16 9.53 -25.82
N ASN A 3 -6.47 9.27 -25.70
CA ASN A 3 -7.07 8.77 -24.44
C ASN A 3 -6.94 7.25 -24.27
N ASN A 4 -6.75 6.50 -25.36
CA ASN A 4 -6.66 5.04 -25.33
C ASN A 4 -5.31 4.60 -24.72
N ALA A 5 -4.25 5.39 -24.93
CA ALA A 5 -2.94 5.16 -24.33
C ALA A 5 -2.92 5.36 -22.81
N LYS A 6 -3.71 6.32 -22.30
CA LYS A 6 -3.84 6.56 -20.84
C LYS A 6 -4.56 5.41 -20.13
N MET A 7 -5.59 4.84 -20.77
CA MET A 7 -6.30 3.67 -20.23
C MET A 7 -5.46 2.39 -20.30
N ALA A 8 -4.68 2.20 -21.37
CA ALA A 8 -3.75 1.08 -21.47
C ALA A 8 -2.67 1.14 -20.37
N LEU A 9 -2.15 2.32 -20.06
CA LEU A 9 -1.14 2.50 -19.01
C LEU A 9 -1.69 2.19 -17.60
N VAL A 10 -2.94 2.56 -17.32
CA VAL A 10 -3.61 2.19 -16.04
C VAL A 10 -3.80 0.67 -15.94
N LEU A 11 -4.20 -0.01 -17.03
CA LEU A 11 -4.38 -1.46 -17.06
C LEU A 11 -3.07 -2.23 -16.89
N ILE A 12 -1.96 -1.72 -17.44
CA ILE A 12 -0.63 -2.30 -17.27
C ILE A 12 -0.12 -2.12 -15.83
N LEU A 13 -0.38 -0.97 -15.20
CA LEU A 13 -0.04 -0.75 -13.79
C LEU A 13 -0.88 -1.61 -12.84
N LEU A 14 -2.12 -1.95 -13.22
CA LEU A 14 -3.01 -2.81 -12.45
C LEU A 14 -2.62 -4.30 -12.57
N SER A 15 -2.19 -4.74 -13.76
CA SER A 15 -1.78 -6.14 -13.99
C SER A 15 -0.44 -6.48 -13.35
N LEU A 16 0.41 -5.49 -13.06
CA LEU A 16 1.64 -5.67 -12.30
C LEU A 16 1.41 -6.01 -10.81
N GLN A 17 0.20 -5.80 -10.29
CA GLN A 17 -0.15 -5.96 -8.86
C GLN A 17 -0.61 -7.38 -8.52
N THR A 18 -1.01 -8.16 -9.52
CA THR A 18 -1.59 -9.50 -9.35
C THR A 18 -0.61 -10.60 -8.89
N PRO A 19 0.72 -10.58 -9.18
CA PRO A 19 1.59 -11.68 -8.76
C PRO A 19 1.90 -11.68 -7.25
N VAL A 20 1.67 -10.57 -6.54
CA VAL A 20 1.95 -10.48 -5.08
C VAL A 20 0.88 -11.21 -4.25
N PHE A 21 -0.35 -11.34 -4.77
CA PHE A 21 -1.47 -11.97 -4.04
C PHE A 21 -1.69 -13.45 -4.39
N ALA A 22 -1.16 -13.93 -5.51
CA ALA A 22 -1.36 -15.31 -5.97
C ALA A 22 -0.47 -16.36 -5.25
N ALA A 23 0.52 -15.93 -4.47
CA ALA A 23 1.47 -16.83 -3.79
C ALA A 23 0.92 -17.50 -2.52
N VAL A 24 -0.34 -17.27 -2.13
CA VAL A 24 -0.95 -17.92 -0.95
C VAL A 24 -1.48 -19.30 -1.34
N GLY A 25 -0.58 -20.28 -1.38
CA GLY A 25 -0.88 -21.69 -1.67
C GLY A 25 -1.73 -22.35 -0.57
N VAL A 26 -2.88 -22.89 -0.97
CA VAL A 26 -3.85 -23.62 -0.13
C VAL A 26 -3.40 -25.09 -0.02
N GLY A 27 -2.67 -25.46 1.03
CA GLY A 27 -2.15 -26.85 1.15
C GLY A 27 -1.91 -27.42 2.56
N THR A 28 -1.49 -26.62 3.54
CA THR A 28 -1.35 -27.06 4.95
C THR A 28 -1.81 -25.94 5.90
N MET A 29 -3.05 -26.04 6.40
CA MET A 29 -3.89 -24.86 6.66
C MET A 29 -3.52 -24.00 7.89
N ALA A 30 -2.81 -24.49 8.90
CA ALA A 30 -2.43 -23.66 10.07
C ALA A 30 -1.04 -23.01 9.93
N THR A 31 -0.09 -23.72 9.33
CA THR A 31 1.31 -23.27 9.18
C THR A 31 1.50 -22.32 8.00
N ASN A 32 0.76 -22.48 6.91
CA ASN A 32 0.85 -21.53 5.79
C ASN A 32 0.18 -20.20 6.08
N ILE A 33 -0.90 -20.18 6.87
CA ILE A 33 -1.52 -18.91 7.30
C ILE A 33 -0.52 -18.16 8.17
N ALA A 34 0.16 -18.85 9.09
CA ALA A 34 1.24 -18.27 9.88
C ALA A 34 2.38 -17.67 9.03
N LEU A 35 2.86 -18.43 8.05
CA LEU A 35 3.92 -17.98 7.15
C LEU A 35 3.48 -16.82 6.24
N ALA A 36 2.23 -16.84 5.76
CA ALA A 36 1.67 -15.77 4.94
C ALA A 36 1.51 -14.46 5.74
N LEU A 37 1.10 -14.55 7.02
CA LEU A 37 1.05 -13.38 7.90
C LEU A 37 2.46 -12.84 8.21
N CYS A 38 3.45 -13.72 8.39
CA CYS A 38 4.84 -13.28 8.56
C CYS A 38 5.39 -12.57 7.32
N GLN A 39 5.19 -13.13 6.12
CA GLN A 39 5.61 -12.50 4.88
C GLN A 39 4.90 -11.16 4.65
N PHE A 40 3.60 -11.09 4.96
CA PHE A 40 2.84 -9.84 4.91
C PHE A 40 3.41 -8.81 5.88
N GLN A 41 3.73 -9.21 7.12
CA GLN A 41 4.32 -8.31 8.11
C GLN A 41 5.69 -7.78 7.66
N THR A 42 6.58 -8.63 7.15
CA THR A 42 7.89 -8.20 6.62
C THR A 42 7.73 -7.26 5.42
N LEU A 43 6.80 -7.55 4.51
CA LEU A 43 6.49 -6.67 3.38
C LEU A 43 5.96 -5.32 3.86
N VAL A 44 5.10 -5.32 4.87
CA VAL A 44 4.57 -4.09 5.46
C VAL A 44 5.69 -3.25 6.08
N TYR A 45 6.60 -3.84 6.86
CA TYR A 45 7.71 -3.09 7.49
C TYR A 45 8.75 -2.57 6.49
N THR A 46 8.99 -3.27 5.39
CA THR A 46 10.04 -2.90 4.43
C THR A 46 9.51 -1.94 3.34
N VAL A 47 8.28 -2.15 2.89
CA VAL A 47 7.73 -1.44 1.73
C VAL A 47 6.87 -0.22 2.14
N LEU A 48 6.08 -0.28 3.22
CA LEU A 48 5.23 0.88 3.57
C LEU A 48 6.02 2.15 3.90
N PRO A 49 7.14 2.11 4.65
CA PRO A 49 7.86 3.33 4.98
C PRO A 49 8.44 4.02 3.73
N SER A 50 9.06 3.23 2.83
CA SER A 50 9.61 3.75 1.58
C SER A 50 8.52 4.30 0.65
N LEU A 51 7.40 3.59 0.54
CA LEU A 51 6.26 4.03 -0.26
C LEU A 51 5.63 5.33 0.28
N SER A 52 5.49 5.44 1.61
CA SER A 52 4.92 6.65 2.23
C SER A 52 5.78 7.89 1.94
N LEU A 53 7.11 7.75 2.03
CA LEU A 53 8.05 8.84 1.75
C LEU A 53 7.95 9.29 0.29
N ILE A 54 7.85 8.34 -0.64
CA ILE A 54 7.68 8.63 -2.07
C ILE A 54 6.32 9.32 -2.33
N MET A 55 5.24 8.88 -1.68
CA MET A 55 3.92 9.53 -1.80
C MET A 55 3.93 10.98 -1.34
N PHE A 56 4.64 11.31 -0.24
CA PHE A 56 4.80 12.70 0.19
C PHE A 56 5.61 13.53 -0.81
N LEU A 57 6.68 12.96 -1.38
CA LEU A 57 7.47 13.62 -2.42
C LEU A 57 6.63 13.93 -3.66
N PHE A 58 5.84 12.95 -4.13
CA PHE A 58 4.94 13.13 -5.28
C PHE A 58 3.80 14.10 -4.97
N ALA A 59 3.30 14.16 -3.73
CA ALA A 59 2.31 15.17 -3.33
C ALA A 59 2.89 16.60 -3.46
N GLY A 60 4.13 16.80 -2.99
CA GLY A 60 4.84 18.07 -3.16
C GLY A 60 5.10 18.43 -4.62
N LEU A 61 5.51 17.46 -5.44
CA LEU A 61 5.72 17.65 -6.88
C LEU A 61 4.41 17.96 -7.61
N ALA A 62 3.33 17.26 -7.28
CA ALA A 62 2.00 17.47 -7.84
C ALA A 62 1.51 18.89 -7.50
N TYR A 63 1.67 19.32 -6.25
CA TYR A 63 1.32 20.68 -5.83
C TYR A 63 2.12 21.75 -6.60
N ALA A 64 3.44 21.55 -6.73
CA ALA A 64 4.32 22.45 -7.48
C ALA A 64 3.96 22.48 -8.97
N SER A 65 3.69 21.32 -9.57
CA SER A 65 3.27 21.23 -10.97
C SER A 65 1.96 21.98 -11.23
N GLY A 66 1.05 22.00 -10.26
CA GLY A 66 -0.21 22.73 -10.36
C GLY A 66 -0.04 24.23 -10.53
N GLN A 67 1.10 24.81 -10.12
CA GLN A 67 1.39 26.24 -10.27
C GLN A 67 1.93 26.60 -11.66
N VAL A 68 2.45 25.61 -12.39
CA VAL A 68 3.02 25.80 -13.74
C VAL A 68 1.94 25.68 -14.82
N PHE A 69 0.83 25.02 -14.51
CA PHE A 69 -0.24 24.76 -15.46
C PHE A 69 -1.48 25.65 -15.22
N GLY A 70 -2.21 25.94 -16.30
CA GLY A 70 -3.38 26.84 -16.28
C GLY A 70 -4.51 26.42 -15.33
N SER A 71 -5.50 27.31 -15.16
CA SER A 71 -6.56 27.22 -14.13
C SER A 71 -7.24 25.86 -14.00
N GLU A 72 -7.48 25.16 -15.10
CA GLU A 72 -8.11 23.83 -15.10
C GLU A 72 -7.19 22.70 -14.59
N MET A 73 -5.90 22.77 -14.90
CA MET A 73 -4.91 21.78 -14.49
C MET A 73 -4.47 22.01 -13.04
N ARG A 74 -4.43 23.28 -12.60
CA ARG A 74 -4.17 23.63 -11.21
C ARG A 74 -5.18 22.97 -10.26
N ALA A 75 -6.47 23.03 -10.57
CA ALA A 75 -7.51 22.39 -9.75
C ALA A 75 -7.34 20.87 -9.66
N LYS A 76 -7.00 20.20 -10.77
CA LYS A 76 -6.81 18.75 -10.81
C LYS A 76 -5.52 18.31 -10.11
N ALA A 77 -4.43 19.06 -10.30
CA ALA A 77 -3.15 18.80 -9.63
C ALA A 77 -3.27 18.93 -8.11
N GLN A 78 -4.04 19.90 -7.62
CA GLN A 78 -4.34 20.05 -6.20
C GLN A 78 -5.16 18.86 -5.65
N GLY A 79 -6.15 18.39 -6.41
CA GLY A 79 -6.90 17.19 -6.05
C GLY A 79 -6.01 15.93 -5.95
N TRP A 80 -5.08 15.76 -6.90
CA TRP A 80 -4.14 14.63 -6.86
C TRP A 80 -3.14 14.73 -5.72
N ALA A 81 -2.61 15.94 -5.45
CA ALA A 81 -1.70 16.17 -4.34
C ALA A 81 -2.35 15.79 -2.99
N MET A 82 -3.62 16.17 -2.78
CA MET A 82 -4.32 15.84 -1.55
C MET A 82 -4.57 14.33 -1.40
N SER A 83 -4.98 13.64 -2.48
CA SER A 83 -5.17 12.19 -2.45
C SER A 83 -3.86 11.44 -2.16
N LEU A 84 -2.73 11.90 -2.70
CA LEU A 84 -1.41 11.32 -2.43
C LEU A 84 -0.95 11.59 -1.00
N LEU A 85 -1.21 12.79 -0.47
CA LEU A 85 -0.88 13.16 0.89
C LEU A 85 -1.69 12.32 1.90
N VAL A 86 -2.99 12.14 1.67
CA VAL A 86 -3.85 11.28 2.50
C VAL A 86 -3.41 9.82 2.41
N GLY A 87 -3.07 9.32 1.22
CA GLY A 87 -2.52 7.97 1.04
C GLY A 87 -1.21 7.75 1.80
N GLY A 88 -0.30 8.73 1.78
CA GLY A 88 0.94 8.70 2.56
C GLY A 88 0.72 8.70 4.07
N ILE A 89 -0.21 9.53 4.56
CA ILE A 89 -0.60 9.57 5.98
C ILE A 89 -1.18 8.22 6.41
N ILE A 90 -2.14 7.67 5.65
CA ILE A 90 -2.75 6.37 5.95
C ILE A 90 -1.70 5.26 5.94
N GLY A 91 -0.72 5.31 5.02
CA GLY A 91 0.40 4.35 4.99
C GLY A 91 1.24 4.38 6.27
N ILE A 92 1.55 5.56 6.81
CA ILE A 92 2.25 5.68 8.09
C ILE A 92 1.39 5.15 9.24
N PHE A 93 0.10 5.51 9.26
CA PHE A 93 -0.83 4.99 10.28
C PHE A 93 -0.92 3.47 10.25
N LEU A 94 -0.97 2.86 9.07
CA LEU A 94 -0.99 1.41 8.91
C LEU A 94 0.32 0.76 9.39
N ALA A 95 1.48 1.37 9.16
CA ALA A 95 2.75 0.85 9.66
C ALA A 95 2.78 0.77 11.20
N VAL A 96 2.14 1.70 11.89
CA VAL A 96 2.03 1.71 13.36
C VAL A 96 0.91 0.80 13.86
N LEU A 97 -0.23 0.77 13.18
CA LEU A 97 -1.41 -0.01 13.59
C LEU A 97 -1.28 -1.52 13.29
N ALA A 98 -0.55 -1.91 12.24
CA ALA A 98 -0.37 -3.31 11.85
C ALA A 98 0.10 -4.23 13.00
N PRO A 99 1.18 -3.93 13.75
CA PRO A 99 1.60 -4.79 14.87
C PRO A 99 0.60 -4.79 16.03
N ILE A 100 -0.15 -3.70 16.22
CA ILE A 100 -1.16 -3.61 17.28
C ILE A 100 -2.32 -4.55 16.97
N LEU A 101 -2.79 -4.55 15.72
CA LEU A 101 -3.87 -5.44 15.28
C LEU A 101 -3.46 -6.91 15.37
N VAL A 102 -2.27 -7.28 14.90
CA VAL A 102 -1.75 -8.65 15.02
C VAL A 102 -1.66 -9.08 16.49
N LYS A 103 -1.17 -8.20 17.36
CA LYS A 103 -1.13 -8.47 18.80
C LYS A 103 -2.50 -8.70 19.39
N ILE A 104 -3.55 -7.98 18.98
CA ILE A 104 -4.91 -8.16 19.51
C ILE A 104 -5.51 -9.50 19.05
N PHE A 105 -5.34 -9.85 17.78
CA PHE A 105 -5.89 -11.09 17.24
C PHE A 105 -5.24 -12.35 17.82
N THR A 106 -3.96 -12.30 18.20
CA THR A 106 -3.27 -13.46 18.80
C THR A 106 -3.67 -13.74 20.25
N GLN A 107 -4.22 -12.77 20.98
CA GLN A 107 -4.65 -12.96 22.40
C GLN A 107 -6.11 -13.43 22.51
N MET A 108 -6.89 -13.29 21.44
CA MET A 108 -8.33 -13.61 21.43
C MET A 108 -8.63 -15.06 21.02
N SER A 109 -7.62 -15.84 20.58
CA SER A 109 -7.77 -17.25 20.22
C SER A 109 -7.34 -18.19 21.36
N PRO A 110 -8.15 -19.19 21.79
CA PRO A 110 -7.81 -20.13 22.86
C PRO A 110 -6.69 -21.13 22.53
N GLY A 111 -6.03 -20.99 21.37
CA GLY A 111 -4.86 -21.77 20.99
C GLY A 111 -3.71 -20.82 20.73
N THR A 112 -2.62 -20.96 21.49
CA THR A 112 -1.40 -20.16 21.40
C THR A 112 -0.69 -20.42 20.06
N PHE A 113 -1.15 -19.78 18.99
CA PHE A 113 -0.38 -19.69 17.75
C PHE A 113 0.70 -18.64 17.98
N THR A 114 1.86 -19.06 18.48
CA THR A 114 3.04 -18.21 18.55
C THR A 114 3.56 -18.01 17.12
N PHE A 115 3.09 -16.96 16.46
CA PHE A 115 3.65 -16.49 15.19
C PHE A 115 5.01 -15.85 15.47
N SER A 116 6.04 -16.68 15.65
CA SER A 116 7.43 -16.23 15.76
C SER A 116 7.96 -15.97 14.35
N CYS A 117 7.72 -14.77 13.84
CA CYS A 117 8.37 -14.28 12.63
C CYS A 117 9.77 -13.77 13.00
N PRO A 118 10.82 -14.06 12.20
CA PRO A 118 12.14 -13.43 12.36
C PRO A 118 12.11 -11.92 12.06
#